data_AF-A0A7G9GUU8-F1
#
_entry.id   AF-A0A7G9GUU8-F1
#
_cell.length_a   1.000
_cell.length_b   1.000
_cell.length_c   1.000
_cell.angle_alpha   90.00
_cell.angle_beta   90.00
_cell.angle_gamma   90.00
#
_symmetry.space_group_name_H-M   'P 1'
#
loop_
_entity.id
_entity.type
_entity.pdbx_description
1 polymer ?
#
loop_
_entity_poly.entity_id
_entity_poly.type
_entity_poly.pdbx_seq_one_letter_code
_entity_poly.pdbx_strand_id
1 'polypeptide(L)'
;MKKYLLMFFMFVFSLFSFAANPDYHIGVVSGTVSQSEDSLRGAETLTKMYGSTENGGMVTHVTYPDNFMQEMETTISQIVALADDPKMKAIILVEAVPGTVEAFRRIRAARPDIILIANSPHEDPDIIGEAADLVTNPDNVARGYLIVKAAKKMGADKFMHISFPRHLSYELLSRRRNVMAETAKDLGMEFIDVSAPDPVSDVGVAGAQQYILEQVPNWLKKYGNNIAFFATNDAHTEPLLKRISEDGGYFVEADLPSPTMGYPGALGIKFTEDEKGNWPKILKKVEDTVVAKGAAGRMGTWAYSYNFISAIALGDHVRKVIENGEDVTDFDSIVESYNKFTPGAKWSGSNYTDVNGVEKDNFYLLYQDTYVLGKGYLNMTDEKVPEKYFKIK
;
A
#
# COMPACT_ATOMS: atom_id res chain seq x y z
N MET A 1 -23.85 62.23 -9.94
CA MET A 1 -22.92 61.77 -10.99
C MET A 1 -21.87 60.85 -10.37
N LYS A 2 -21.76 59.62 -10.88
CA LYS A 2 -20.70 58.60 -10.70
C LYS A 2 -20.60 57.96 -9.29
N LYS A 3 -21.21 56.79 -9.07
CA LYS A 3 -20.82 55.40 -9.45
C LYS A 3 -19.70 54.85 -8.54
N TYR A 4 -20.06 54.06 -7.52
CA TYR A 4 -19.99 52.57 -7.43
C TYR A 4 -18.58 52.02 -7.19
N LEU A 5 -18.36 51.45 -6.01
CA LEU A 5 -17.49 50.29 -5.80
C LEU A 5 -18.06 49.45 -4.65
N LEU A 6 -19.02 48.59 -4.98
CA LEU A 6 -19.45 47.49 -4.10
C LEU A 6 -18.65 46.27 -4.53
N MET A 7 -17.76 45.81 -3.65
CA MET A 7 -16.88 44.67 -3.87
C MET A 7 -17.70 43.38 -3.76
N PHE A 8 -17.81 42.68 -4.88
CA PHE A 8 -18.55 41.43 -5.04
C PHE A 8 -17.79 40.29 -4.34
N PHE A 9 -18.43 39.65 -3.36
CA PHE A 9 -17.98 38.36 -2.82
C PHE A 9 -18.36 37.27 -3.85
N MET A 10 -17.44 36.90 -4.74
CA MET A 10 -17.62 35.74 -5.62
C MET A 10 -17.35 34.47 -4.82
N PHE A 11 -18.42 33.84 -4.35
CA PHE A 11 -18.43 32.41 -4.05
C PHE A 11 -18.13 31.66 -5.35
N VAL A 12 -16.95 31.05 -5.45
CA VAL A 12 -16.63 30.10 -6.52
C VAL A 12 -17.39 28.82 -6.21
N PHE A 13 -18.60 28.70 -6.74
CA PHE A 13 -19.22 27.40 -6.98
C PHE A 13 -18.41 26.74 -8.10
N SER A 14 -17.57 25.76 -7.75
CA SER A 14 -17.01 24.83 -8.73
C SER A 14 -18.18 24.06 -9.34
N LEU A 15 -18.58 24.48 -10.55
CA LEU A 15 -19.44 23.70 -11.43
C LEU A 15 -18.71 22.39 -11.72
N PHE A 16 -19.11 21.31 -11.04
CA PHE A 16 -18.94 19.98 -11.60
C PHE A 16 -19.72 19.98 -12.92
N SER A 17 -19.01 20.11 -14.04
CA SER A 17 -19.60 19.76 -15.33
C SER A 17 -19.94 18.29 -15.25
N PHE A 18 -21.22 17.97 -15.15
CA PHE A 18 -21.72 16.67 -15.58
C PHE A 18 -21.38 16.57 -17.07
N ALA A 19 -20.24 15.96 -17.38
CA ALA A 19 -19.96 15.55 -18.75
C ALA A 19 -21.11 14.64 -19.20
N ALA A 20 -21.54 14.84 -20.45
CA ALA A 20 -22.36 13.86 -21.14
C ALA A 20 -21.76 12.47 -20.96
N ASN A 21 -22.60 11.44 -20.83
CA ASN A 21 -22.22 10.02 -20.63
C ASN A 21 -20.79 9.72 -21.12
N PRO A 22 -19.88 9.28 -20.26
CA PRO A 22 -18.49 9.09 -20.65
C PRO A 22 -18.40 8.07 -21.80
N ASP A 23 -17.47 8.34 -22.73
CA ASP A 23 -17.23 7.50 -23.91
C ASP A 23 -16.52 6.18 -23.56
N TYR A 24 -16.08 6.03 -22.31
CA TYR A 24 -15.38 4.85 -21.82
C TYR A 24 -15.66 4.63 -20.33
N HIS A 25 -15.45 3.39 -19.87
CA HIS A 25 -15.58 2.99 -18.48
C HIS A 25 -14.26 2.38 -17.95
N ILE A 26 -14.10 2.44 -16.62
CA ILE A 26 -12.99 1.87 -15.86
C ILE A 26 -13.58 0.89 -14.84
N GLY A 27 -13.14 -0.36 -14.90
CA GLY A 27 -13.41 -1.39 -13.91
C GLY A 27 -12.41 -1.29 -12.77
N VAL A 28 -12.90 -1.35 -11.54
CA VAL A 28 -12.06 -1.34 -10.33
C VAL A 28 -12.48 -2.52 -9.48
N VAL A 29 -11.52 -3.38 -9.15
CA VAL A 29 -11.73 -4.58 -8.36
C VAL A 29 -10.98 -4.42 -7.04
N SER A 30 -11.70 -4.53 -5.91
CA SER A 30 -11.10 -4.47 -4.57
C SER A 30 -11.51 -5.67 -3.72
N GLY A 31 -10.86 -5.82 -2.56
CA GLY A 31 -11.42 -6.65 -1.50
C GLY A 31 -12.68 -6.04 -0.90
N THR A 32 -13.40 -6.84 -0.13
CA THR A 32 -14.45 -6.37 0.79
C THR A 32 -13.84 -5.63 1.99
N VAL A 33 -14.69 -5.09 2.88
CA VAL A 33 -14.23 -4.47 4.15
C VAL A 33 -13.41 -5.45 4.99
N SER A 34 -13.83 -6.72 5.06
CA SER A 34 -13.19 -7.76 5.87
C SER A 34 -11.84 -8.21 5.32
N GLN A 35 -11.66 -8.12 4.00
CA GLN A 35 -10.36 -8.40 3.37
C GLN A 35 -9.43 -7.20 3.45
N SER A 36 -9.91 -6.02 3.07
CA SER A 36 -9.11 -4.81 2.97
C SER A 36 -10.00 -3.58 2.91
N GLU A 37 -10.26 -2.97 4.07
CA GLU A 37 -11.05 -1.75 4.14
C GLU A 37 -10.43 -0.62 3.31
N ASP A 38 -9.11 -0.43 3.37
CA ASP A 38 -8.42 0.64 2.63
C ASP A 38 -8.59 0.50 1.11
N SER A 39 -8.51 -0.72 0.57
CA SER A 39 -8.75 -0.98 -0.87
C SER A 39 -10.18 -0.68 -1.27
N LEU A 40 -11.16 -1.12 -0.46
CA LEU A 40 -12.57 -0.84 -0.72
C LEU A 40 -12.85 0.66 -0.69
N ARG A 41 -12.41 1.37 0.36
CA ARG A 41 -12.61 2.81 0.50
C ARG A 41 -11.90 3.60 -0.59
N GLY A 42 -10.76 3.12 -1.08
CA GLY A 42 -10.07 3.70 -2.23
C GLY A 42 -10.92 3.59 -3.50
N ALA A 43 -11.46 2.41 -3.79
CA ALA A 43 -12.34 2.18 -4.94
C ALA A 43 -13.67 2.97 -4.85
N GLU A 44 -14.27 3.07 -3.66
CA GLU A 44 -15.45 3.90 -3.40
C GLU A 44 -15.13 5.39 -3.62
N THR A 45 -13.94 5.85 -3.21
CA THR A 45 -13.50 7.24 -3.41
C THR A 45 -13.30 7.55 -4.89
N LEU A 46 -12.67 6.64 -5.64
CA LEU A 46 -12.53 6.75 -7.09
C LEU A 46 -13.91 6.80 -7.77
N THR A 47 -14.84 5.94 -7.37
CA THR A 47 -16.23 5.92 -7.86
C THR A 47 -16.95 7.23 -7.54
N LYS A 48 -16.73 7.81 -6.36
CA LYS A 48 -17.30 9.11 -5.98
C LYS A 48 -16.73 10.26 -6.83
N MET A 49 -15.45 10.19 -7.20
CA MET A 49 -14.80 11.22 -8.01
C MET A 49 -15.32 11.23 -9.45
N TYR A 50 -15.58 10.06 -10.04
CA TYR A 50 -15.85 9.93 -11.48
C TYR A 50 -17.24 9.35 -11.81
N GLY A 51 -18.06 9.11 -10.79
CA GLY A 51 -19.41 8.55 -10.89
C GLY A 51 -19.42 7.04 -11.18
N SER A 52 -20.44 6.36 -10.65
CA SER A 52 -20.71 4.95 -10.99
C SER A 52 -21.34 4.84 -12.37
N THR A 53 -20.98 3.82 -13.16
CA THR A 53 -21.60 3.50 -14.46
C THR A 53 -23.12 3.29 -14.35
N GLU A 54 -23.61 2.75 -13.24
CA GLU A 54 -25.05 2.61 -12.96
C GLU A 54 -25.79 3.97 -12.96
N ASN A 55 -25.06 5.05 -12.64
CA ASN A 55 -25.57 6.42 -12.59
C ASN A 55 -25.05 7.28 -13.75
N GLY A 56 -24.59 6.66 -14.85
CA GLY A 56 -24.05 7.36 -16.03
C GLY A 56 -22.65 7.94 -15.86
N GLY A 57 -21.93 7.52 -14.82
CA GLY A 57 -20.51 7.84 -14.59
C GLY A 57 -19.56 6.86 -15.26
N MET A 58 -18.30 6.88 -14.83
CA MET A 58 -17.19 6.17 -15.50
C MET A 58 -16.79 4.86 -14.84
N VAL A 59 -17.08 4.67 -13.54
CA VAL A 59 -16.45 3.62 -12.74
C VAL A 59 -17.43 2.48 -12.48
N THR A 60 -17.01 1.26 -12.81
CA THR A 60 -17.68 0.03 -12.35
C THR A 60 -16.83 -0.56 -11.23
N HIS A 61 -17.33 -0.54 -10.00
CA HIS A 61 -16.65 -1.11 -8.84
C HIS A 61 -17.23 -2.48 -8.51
N VAL A 62 -16.37 -3.50 -8.43
CA VAL A 62 -16.72 -4.84 -8.00
C VAL A 62 -15.80 -5.29 -6.87
N THR A 63 -16.31 -6.17 -6.00
CA THR A 63 -15.52 -6.79 -4.94
C THR A 63 -15.35 -8.29 -5.19
N TYR A 64 -14.15 -8.83 -4.96
CA TYR A 64 -13.94 -10.29 -4.95
C TYR A 64 -14.41 -10.92 -3.62
N PRO A 65 -14.65 -12.25 -3.57
CA PRO A 65 -15.09 -12.94 -2.35
C PRO A 65 -14.03 -12.95 -1.24
N ASP A 66 -14.47 -12.91 0.02
CA ASP A 66 -13.58 -13.03 1.20
C ASP A 66 -12.72 -14.30 1.16
N ASN A 67 -13.29 -15.38 0.61
CA ASN A 67 -12.64 -16.67 0.50
C ASN A 67 -12.14 -16.93 -0.93
N PHE A 68 -11.56 -15.91 -1.58
CA PHE A 68 -11.09 -15.96 -2.97
C PHE A 68 -10.20 -17.18 -3.29
N MET A 69 -9.45 -17.70 -2.30
CA MET A 69 -8.65 -18.91 -2.46
C MET A 69 -9.49 -20.17 -2.71
N GLN A 70 -10.66 -20.30 -2.07
CA GLN A 70 -11.58 -21.43 -2.27
C GLN A 70 -12.61 -21.12 -3.37
N GLU A 71 -12.89 -19.84 -3.62
CA GLU A 71 -13.84 -19.32 -4.60
C GLU A 71 -13.13 -18.74 -5.84
N MET A 72 -12.06 -19.40 -6.29
CA MET A 72 -11.20 -18.88 -7.34
C MET A 72 -11.93 -18.70 -8.68
N GLU A 73 -12.78 -19.63 -9.11
CA GLU A 73 -13.53 -19.48 -10.37
C GLU A 73 -14.57 -18.35 -10.29
N THR A 74 -15.17 -18.12 -9.12
CA THR A 74 -16.05 -16.97 -8.88
C THR A 74 -15.27 -15.67 -9.03
N THR A 75 -14.08 -15.59 -8.42
CA THR A 75 -13.16 -14.44 -8.51
C THR A 75 -12.79 -14.16 -9.96
N ILE A 76 -12.35 -15.19 -10.71
CA ILE A 76 -12.02 -15.09 -12.13
C ILE A 76 -13.22 -14.59 -12.94
N SER A 77 -14.39 -15.19 -12.73
CA SER A 77 -15.61 -14.86 -13.49
C SER A 77 -16.06 -13.42 -13.24
N GLN A 78 -15.98 -12.92 -12.01
CA GLN A 78 -16.33 -11.53 -11.68
C GLN A 78 -15.40 -10.53 -12.37
N ILE A 79 -14.09 -10.81 -12.41
CA ILE A 79 -13.12 -9.94 -13.10
C ILE A 79 -13.38 -9.96 -14.61
N VAL A 80 -13.54 -11.16 -15.21
CA VAL A 80 -13.77 -11.31 -16.66
C VAL A 80 -15.07 -10.64 -17.11
N ALA A 81 -16.13 -10.69 -16.32
CA ALA A 81 -17.42 -10.08 -16.65
C ALA A 81 -17.35 -8.56 -16.85
N LEU A 82 -16.34 -7.87 -16.31
CA LEU A 82 -16.11 -6.44 -16.60
C LEU A 82 -15.84 -6.18 -18.09
N ALA A 83 -15.28 -7.16 -18.82
CA ALA A 83 -14.96 -7.03 -20.24
C ALA A 83 -16.20 -7.16 -21.16
N ASP A 84 -17.34 -7.62 -20.62
CA ASP A 84 -18.62 -7.68 -21.34
C ASP A 84 -19.19 -6.29 -21.63
N ASP A 85 -18.76 -5.29 -20.85
CA ASP A 85 -19.11 -3.90 -21.10
C ASP A 85 -18.35 -3.37 -22.35
N PRO A 86 -19.07 -3.00 -23.42
CA PRO A 86 -18.45 -2.54 -24.66
C PRO A 86 -17.69 -1.22 -24.51
N LYS A 87 -17.97 -0.45 -23.45
CA LYS A 87 -17.26 0.79 -23.13
C LYS A 87 -16.08 0.58 -22.18
N MET A 88 -15.88 -0.62 -21.64
CA MET A 88 -14.74 -0.89 -20.77
C MET A 88 -13.43 -0.66 -21.52
N LYS A 89 -12.55 0.16 -20.93
CA LYS A 89 -11.21 0.48 -21.48
C LYS A 89 -10.06 0.24 -20.51
N ALA A 90 -10.35 0.11 -19.22
CA ALA A 90 -9.34 -0.28 -18.24
C ALA A 90 -9.97 -1.11 -17.13
N ILE A 91 -9.19 -2.05 -16.58
CA ILE A 91 -9.54 -2.82 -15.38
C ILE A 91 -8.35 -2.73 -14.42
N ILE A 92 -8.62 -2.25 -13.21
CA ILE A 92 -7.64 -2.07 -12.13
C ILE A 92 -7.99 -3.04 -11.01
N LEU A 93 -7.06 -3.92 -10.65
CA LEU A 93 -7.15 -4.69 -9.42
C LEU A 93 -6.33 -3.98 -8.36
N VAL A 94 -7.01 -3.44 -7.34
CA VAL A 94 -6.34 -2.74 -6.23
C VAL A 94 -5.46 -3.71 -5.43
N GLU A 95 -5.92 -4.96 -5.31
CA GLU A 95 -5.11 -6.09 -4.86
C GLU A 95 -5.35 -7.24 -5.85
N ALA A 96 -4.33 -7.58 -6.62
CA ALA A 96 -4.35 -8.65 -7.60
C ALA A 96 -4.19 -10.02 -6.92
N VAL A 97 -5.29 -10.51 -6.33
CA VAL A 97 -5.38 -11.80 -5.66
C VAL A 97 -5.27 -12.99 -6.64
N PRO A 98 -4.99 -14.21 -6.17
CA PRO A 98 -4.88 -15.39 -7.04
C PRO A 98 -6.11 -15.60 -7.93
N GLY A 99 -5.85 -15.90 -9.21
CA GLY A 99 -6.86 -15.95 -10.27
C GLY A 99 -6.81 -14.72 -11.19
N THR A 100 -6.07 -13.67 -10.82
CA THR A 100 -5.87 -12.47 -11.64
C THR A 100 -5.21 -12.81 -12.98
N VAL A 101 -4.13 -13.60 -12.97
CA VAL A 101 -3.41 -13.97 -14.20
C VAL A 101 -4.35 -14.62 -15.21
N GLU A 102 -5.16 -15.57 -14.75
CA GLU A 102 -6.10 -16.28 -15.61
C GLU A 102 -7.22 -15.35 -16.11
N ALA A 103 -7.77 -14.50 -15.24
CA ALA A 103 -8.77 -13.51 -15.65
C ALA A 103 -8.22 -12.55 -16.71
N PHE A 104 -7.00 -12.03 -16.52
CA PHE A 104 -6.34 -11.13 -17.45
C PHE A 104 -6.08 -11.80 -18.80
N ARG A 105 -5.63 -13.06 -18.83
CA ARG A 105 -5.47 -13.83 -20.08
C ARG A 105 -6.80 -14.00 -20.83
N ARG A 106 -7.89 -14.33 -20.13
CA ARG A 106 -9.23 -14.44 -20.74
C ARG A 106 -9.72 -13.10 -21.30
N ILE A 107 -9.55 -12.02 -20.54
CA ILE A 107 -9.92 -10.68 -20.99
C ILE A 107 -9.10 -10.28 -22.21
N ARG A 108 -7.77 -10.45 -22.18
CA ARG A 108 -6.88 -10.12 -23.30
C ARG A 108 -7.26 -10.84 -24.58
N ALA A 109 -7.62 -12.12 -24.49
CA ALA A 109 -8.03 -12.94 -25.63
C ALA A 109 -9.33 -12.42 -26.28
N ALA A 110 -10.27 -11.90 -25.49
CA ALA A 110 -11.56 -11.40 -25.97
C ALA A 110 -11.55 -9.91 -26.33
N ARG A 111 -10.81 -9.11 -25.56
CA ARG A 111 -10.78 -7.64 -25.54
C ARG A 111 -9.35 -7.14 -25.36
N PRO A 112 -8.50 -7.27 -26.39
CA PRO A 112 -7.11 -6.82 -26.32
C PRO A 112 -6.97 -5.29 -26.19
N ASP A 113 -8.06 -4.53 -26.36
CA ASP A 113 -8.13 -3.08 -26.22
C ASP A 113 -8.30 -2.58 -24.77
N ILE A 114 -8.50 -3.47 -23.80
CA ILE A 114 -8.64 -3.11 -22.39
C ILE A 114 -7.26 -3.09 -21.73
N ILE A 115 -6.93 -1.98 -21.08
CA ILE A 115 -5.74 -1.84 -20.24
C ILE A 115 -5.95 -2.61 -18.92
N LEU A 116 -5.03 -3.51 -18.58
CA LEU A 116 -5.10 -4.36 -17.39
C LEU A 116 -4.01 -3.97 -16.40
N ILE A 117 -4.42 -3.47 -15.23
CA ILE A 117 -3.51 -2.99 -14.18
C ILE A 117 -3.63 -3.91 -12.96
N ALA A 118 -2.51 -4.47 -12.50
CA ALA A 118 -2.43 -5.28 -11.29
C ALA A 118 -1.65 -4.53 -10.20
N ASN A 119 -2.31 -4.07 -9.15
CA ASN A 119 -1.64 -3.54 -7.96
C ASN A 119 -1.53 -4.63 -6.88
N SER A 120 -0.45 -4.60 -6.11
CA SER A 120 -0.18 -5.53 -5.00
C SER A 120 -0.43 -7.00 -5.37
N PRO A 121 0.26 -7.55 -6.39
CA PRO A 121 -0.01 -8.91 -6.86
C PRO A 121 0.38 -9.98 -5.83
N HIS A 122 -0.47 -11.01 -5.72
CA HIS A 122 -0.26 -12.19 -4.88
C HIS A 122 0.25 -13.40 -5.66
N GLU A 123 0.27 -13.30 -6.99
CA GLU A 123 0.82 -14.31 -7.89
C GLU A 123 2.29 -13.98 -8.24
N ASP A 124 2.99 -14.93 -8.85
CA ASP A 124 4.40 -14.80 -9.19
C ASP A 124 4.68 -13.53 -10.03
N PRO A 125 5.70 -12.71 -9.66
CA PRO A 125 6.00 -11.45 -10.34
C PRO A 125 6.23 -11.56 -11.86
N ASP A 126 6.87 -12.64 -12.32
CA ASP A 126 7.12 -12.83 -13.76
C ASP A 126 5.82 -13.16 -14.48
N ILE A 127 4.99 -14.05 -13.89
CA ILE A 127 3.74 -14.49 -14.50
C ILE A 127 2.71 -13.35 -14.58
N ILE A 128 2.56 -12.55 -13.51
CA ILE A 128 1.63 -11.42 -13.52
C ILE A 128 2.12 -10.28 -14.42
N GLY A 129 3.44 -10.04 -14.46
CA GLY A 129 4.06 -9.07 -15.35
C GLY A 129 3.80 -9.36 -16.82
N GLU A 130 3.73 -10.63 -17.22
CA GLU A 130 3.37 -11.02 -18.60
C GLU A 130 1.88 -10.83 -18.92
N ALA A 131 0.99 -10.86 -17.92
CA ALA A 131 -0.46 -10.80 -18.13
C ALA A 131 -1.02 -9.37 -18.11
N ALA A 132 -0.38 -8.46 -17.38
CA ALA A 132 -0.81 -7.08 -17.17
C ALA A 132 -0.09 -6.09 -18.09
N ASP A 133 -0.71 -4.94 -18.38
CA ASP A 133 -0.07 -3.81 -19.05
C ASP A 133 0.75 -2.96 -18.07
N LEU A 134 0.36 -2.95 -16.79
CA LEU A 134 1.06 -2.29 -15.70
C LEU A 134 0.89 -3.09 -14.42
N VAL A 135 1.97 -3.27 -13.67
CA VAL A 135 2.00 -3.85 -12.34
C VAL A 135 2.60 -2.84 -11.37
N THR A 136 1.95 -2.65 -10.22
CA THR A 136 2.49 -1.83 -9.12
C THR A 136 2.50 -2.61 -7.82
N ASN A 137 3.51 -2.40 -6.98
CA ASN A 137 3.60 -3.08 -5.67
C ASN A 137 4.40 -2.20 -4.70
N PRO A 138 4.22 -2.30 -3.36
CA PRO A 138 5.16 -1.69 -2.43
C PRO A 138 6.57 -2.19 -2.68
N ASP A 139 7.57 -1.30 -2.64
CA ASP A 139 8.94 -1.63 -2.99
C ASP A 139 9.61 -2.49 -1.92
N ASN A 140 9.38 -3.80 -1.98
CA ASN A 140 9.94 -4.75 -1.05
C ASN A 140 11.48 -4.84 -1.14
N VAL A 141 12.11 -4.38 -2.21
CA VAL A 141 13.56 -4.43 -2.35
C VAL A 141 14.21 -3.21 -1.72
N ALA A 142 13.86 -2.00 -2.18
CA ALA A 142 14.39 -0.75 -1.65
C ALA A 142 14.02 -0.56 -0.18
N ARG A 143 12.77 -0.92 0.23
CA ARG A 143 12.33 -0.80 1.62
C ARG A 143 13.15 -1.67 2.56
N GLY A 144 13.76 -2.77 2.10
CA GLY A 144 14.70 -3.54 2.92
C GLY A 144 15.88 -2.68 3.43
N TYR A 145 16.37 -1.76 2.60
CA TYR A 145 17.39 -0.79 2.99
C TYR A 145 16.80 0.39 3.76
N LEU A 146 15.72 0.99 3.23
CA LEU A 146 15.15 2.23 3.75
C LEU A 146 14.60 2.04 5.17
N ILE A 147 13.92 0.93 5.45
CA ILE A 147 13.35 0.64 6.77
C ILE A 147 14.45 0.54 7.83
N VAL A 148 15.52 -0.20 7.56
CA VAL A 148 16.63 -0.37 8.51
C VAL A 148 17.38 0.95 8.72
N LYS A 149 17.59 1.73 7.65
CA LYS A 149 18.18 3.07 7.75
C LYS A 149 17.30 4.04 8.53
N ALA A 150 15.99 4.01 8.33
CA ALA A 150 15.03 4.80 9.09
C ALA A 150 15.03 4.39 10.58
N ALA A 151 15.06 3.08 10.89
CA ALA A 151 15.23 2.59 12.26
C ALA A 151 16.47 3.17 12.94
N LYS A 152 17.62 3.18 12.24
CA LYS A 152 18.85 3.81 12.74
C LYS A 152 18.69 5.32 12.96
N LYS A 153 18.08 6.04 12.02
CA LYS A 153 17.77 7.48 12.17
C LYS A 153 16.84 7.76 13.36
N MET A 154 15.95 6.82 13.68
CA MET A 154 15.06 6.91 14.85
C MET A 154 15.79 6.64 16.18
N GLY A 155 16.93 5.96 16.15
CA GLY A 155 17.80 5.71 17.31
C GLY A 155 18.04 4.23 17.63
N ALA A 156 17.56 3.30 16.80
CA ALA A 156 17.80 1.87 17.02
C ALA A 156 19.25 1.47 16.71
N ASP A 157 19.79 0.55 17.51
CA ASP A 157 21.06 -0.14 17.27
C ASP A 157 20.88 -1.64 16.97
N LYS A 158 19.64 -2.16 17.11
CA LYS A 158 19.24 -3.51 16.71
C LYS A 158 18.00 -3.47 15.82
N PHE A 159 17.88 -4.47 14.97
CA PHE A 159 16.74 -4.65 14.08
C PHE A 159 16.26 -6.09 14.16
N MET A 160 15.04 -6.29 14.65
CA MET A 160 14.38 -7.58 14.73
C MET A 160 13.42 -7.76 13.58
N HIS A 161 13.67 -8.79 12.79
CA HIS A 161 12.77 -9.27 11.75
C HIS A 161 11.94 -10.45 12.28
N ILE A 162 10.62 -10.35 12.18
CA ILE A 162 9.66 -11.34 12.69
C ILE A 162 8.89 -11.91 11.50
N SER A 163 9.03 -13.21 11.25
CA SER A 163 8.40 -13.85 10.08
C SER A 163 8.16 -15.35 10.30
N PHE A 164 7.79 -16.07 9.25
CA PHE A 164 7.50 -17.50 9.25
C PHE A 164 7.68 -18.12 7.84
N PRO A 165 7.80 -19.46 7.72
CA PRO A 165 8.21 -20.12 6.47
C PRO A 165 7.37 -19.76 5.23
N ARG A 166 6.06 -19.59 5.37
CA ARG A 166 5.18 -19.22 4.24
C ARG A 166 5.56 -17.86 3.64
N HIS A 167 5.71 -16.81 4.45
CA HIS A 167 6.12 -15.50 3.94
C HIS A 167 7.55 -15.52 3.39
N LEU A 168 8.46 -16.28 4.02
CA LEU A 168 9.82 -16.45 3.52
C LEU A 168 9.90 -17.32 2.24
N SER A 169 8.78 -17.87 1.77
CA SER A 169 8.71 -18.56 0.47
C SER A 169 8.38 -17.61 -0.69
N TYR A 170 7.89 -16.40 -0.40
CA TYR A 170 7.63 -15.36 -1.40
C TYR A 170 8.92 -14.61 -1.74
N GLU A 171 9.27 -14.55 -3.03
CA GLU A 171 10.55 -13.99 -3.50
C GLU A 171 10.81 -12.58 -2.97
N LEU A 172 9.87 -11.66 -3.18
CA LEU A 172 10.02 -10.27 -2.75
C LEU A 172 10.20 -10.13 -1.23
N LEU A 173 9.55 -10.98 -0.42
CA LEU A 173 9.63 -10.89 1.03
C LEU A 173 10.92 -11.52 1.57
N SER A 174 11.35 -12.66 1.03
CA SER A 174 12.64 -13.27 1.39
C SER A 174 13.81 -12.35 0.99
N ARG A 175 13.71 -11.74 -0.20
CA ARG A 175 14.69 -10.79 -0.70
C ARG A 175 14.77 -9.55 0.18
N ARG A 176 13.62 -8.98 0.57
CA ARG A 176 13.57 -7.86 1.53
C ARG A 176 14.29 -8.19 2.83
N ARG A 177 14.04 -9.37 3.40
CA ARG A 177 14.71 -9.84 4.62
C ARG A 177 16.23 -9.89 4.45
N ASN A 178 16.70 -10.39 3.31
CA ASN A 178 18.14 -10.47 3.02
C ASN A 178 18.77 -9.08 2.85
N VAL A 179 18.07 -8.15 2.20
CA VAL A 179 18.47 -6.75 2.10
C VAL A 179 18.50 -6.07 3.48
N MET A 180 17.50 -6.33 4.35
CA MET A 180 17.47 -5.82 5.73
C MET A 180 18.68 -6.33 6.53
N ALA A 181 19.01 -7.61 6.42
CA ALA A 181 20.14 -8.21 7.11
C ALA A 181 21.49 -7.60 6.66
N GLU A 182 21.70 -7.47 5.35
CA GLU A 182 22.94 -6.85 4.83
C GLU A 182 23.00 -5.36 5.18
N THR A 183 21.87 -4.65 5.12
CA THR A 183 21.80 -3.23 5.50
C THR A 183 22.12 -3.04 6.99
N ALA A 184 21.56 -3.88 7.87
CA ALA A 184 21.85 -3.82 9.30
C ALA A 184 23.34 -4.00 9.56
N LYS A 185 23.97 -4.99 8.92
CA LYS A 185 25.42 -5.21 8.97
C LYS A 185 26.22 -4.01 8.48
N ASP A 186 25.90 -3.44 7.32
CA ASP A 186 26.58 -2.27 6.77
C ASP A 186 26.45 -1.02 7.65
N LEU A 187 25.31 -0.90 8.34
CA LEU A 187 25.04 0.19 9.27
C LEU A 187 25.57 -0.10 10.69
N GLY A 188 26.19 -1.26 10.94
CA GLY A 188 26.69 -1.65 12.26
C GLY A 188 25.59 -1.87 13.29
N MET A 189 24.40 -2.31 12.85
CA MET A 189 23.28 -2.72 13.70
C MET A 189 23.27 -4.24 13.88
N GLU A 190 22.79 -4.72 15.02
CA GLU A 190 22.54 -6.16 15.23
C GLU A 190 21.25 -6.58 14.51
N PHE A 191 21.34 -7.55 13.59
CA PHE A 191 20.17 -8.15 12.95
C PHE A 191 19.73 -9.39 13.70
N ILE A 192 18.47 -9.45 14.12
CA ILE A 192 17.89 -10.55 14.88
C ILE A 192 16.73 -11.12 14.08
N ASP A 193 16.81 -12.38 13.69
CA ASP A 193 15.74 -13.06 12.97
C ASP A 193 14.95 -13.95 13.92
N VAL A 194 13.62 -13.84 13.88
CA VAL A 194 12.71 -14.56 14.76
C VAL A 194 11.57 -15.17 13.96
N SER A 195 11.35 -16.46 14.20
CA SER A 195 10.15 -17.13 13.73
C SER A 195 8.99 -16.87 14.69
N ALA A 196 7.87 -16.38 14.16
CA ALA A 196 6.58 -16.30 14.83
C ALA A 196 5.59 -17.35 14.28
N PRO A 197 4.48 -17.63 14.97
CA PRO A 197 3.44 -18.50 14.44
C PRO A 197 2.76 -17.88 13.21
N ASP A 198 2.54 -18.68 12.17
CA ASP A 198 1.77 -18.29 10.99
C ASP A 198 0.29 -18.17 11.36
N PRO A 199 -0.37 -17.00 11.18
CA PRO A 199 -1.76 -16.80 11.53
C PRO A 199 -2.77 -17.67 10.76
N VAL A 200 -2.33 -18.32 9.66
CA VAL A 200 -3.15 -19.24 8.85
C VAL A 200 -2.95 -20.70 9.26
N SER A 201 -2.01 -20.99 10.16
CA SER A 201 -1.85 -22.34 10.74
C SER A 201 -2.88 -22.62 11.84
N ASP A 202 -2.84 -23.81 12.44
CA ASP A 202 -3.76 -24.25 13.50
C ASP A 202 -3.80 -23.33 14.75
N VAL A 203 -2.78 -22.49 14.94
CA VAL A 203 -2.75 -21.48 16.02
C VAL A 203 -3.73 -20.32 15.78
N GLY A 204 -4.09 -20.07 14.51
CA GLY A 204 -4.94 -18.97 14.08
C GLY A 204 -4.38 -17.57 14.36
N VAL A 205 -5.14 -16.55 13.94
CA VAL A 205 -4.85 -15.13 14.18
C VAL A 205 -4.70 -14.84 15.68
N ALA A 206 -5.59 -15.38 16.52
CA ALA A 206 -5.55 -15.14 17.96
C ALA A 206 -4.27 -15.68 18.61
N GLY A 207 -3.83 -16.90 18.24
CA GLY A 207 -2.60 -17.48 18.76
C GLY A 207 -1.35 -16.73 18.29
N ALA A 208 -1.33 -16.33 17.01
CA ALA A 208 -0.26 -15.50 16.45
C ALA A 208 -0.16 -14.13 17.14
N GLN A 209 -1.29 -13.48 17.43
CA GLN A 209 -1.33 -12.21 18.16
C GLN A 209 -0.85 -12.36 19.60
N GLN A 210 -1.32 -13.40 20.30
CA GLN A 210 -0.93 -13.68 21.68
C GLN A 210 0.58 -13.91 21.80
N TYR A 211 1.19 -14.62 20.84
CA TYR A 211 2.63 -14.82 20.80
C TYR A 211 3.39 -13.49 20.78
N ILE A 212 3.00 -12.53 19.92
CA ILE A 212 3.64 -11.21 19.86
C ILE A 212 3.45 -10.45 21.18
N LEU A 213 2.25 -10.47 21.75
CA LEU A 213 1.97 -9.84 23.04
C LEU A 213 2.85 -10.41 24.16
N GLU A 214 3.18 -11.70 24.15
CA GLU A 214 4.03 -12.31 25.17
C GLU A 214 5.51 -12.08 24.92
N GLN A 215 5.95 -12.10 23.67
CA GLN A 215 7.37 -12.12 23.35
C GLN A 215 8.02 -10.74 23.30
N VAL A 216 7.31 -9.68 22.89
CA VAL A 216 7.92 -8.33 22.81
C VAL A 216 8.50 -7.88 24.16
N PRO A 217 7.81 -8.03 25.31
CA PRO A 217 8.40 -7.73 26.62
C PRO A 217 9.67 -8.56 26.92
N ASN A 218 9.69 -9.84 26.52
CA ASN A 218 10.85 -10.71 26.70
C ASN A 218 12.03 -10.27 25.82
N TRP A 219 11.77 -9.85 24.58
CA TRP A 219 12.79 -9.33 23.68
C TRP A 219 13.34 -7.99 24.15
N LEU A 220 12.50 -7.07 24.61
CA LEU A 220 12.94 -5.79 25.19
C LEU A 220 13.81 -6.02 26.44
N LYS A 221 13.43 -6.97 27.31
CA LYS A 221 14.24 -7.37 28.46
C LYS A 221 15.61 -7.95 28.06
N LYS A 222 15.67 -8.74 26.98
CA LYS A 222 16.89 -9.41 26.52
C LYS A 222 17.83 -8.47 25.76
N TYR A 223 17.28 -7.63 24.88
CA TYR A 223 18.05 -6.88 23.89
C TYR A 223 18.08 -5.35 24.15
N GLY A 224 17.28 -4.88 25.11
CA GLY A 224 17.11 -3.47 25.43
C GLY A 224 16.09 -2.75 24.54
N ASN A 225 15.86 -1.46 24.80
CA ASN A 225 14.85 -0.65 24.10
C ASN A 225 15.34 -0.03 22.79
N ASN A 226 16.64 -0.08 22.47
CA ASN A 226 17.21 0.43 21.22
C ASN A 226 17.05 -0.57 20.05
N ILE A 227 15.88 -1.18 19.95
CA ILE A 227 15.56 -2.21 18.97
C ILE A 227 14.34 -1.80 18.14
N ALA A 228 14.47 -1.87 16.83
CA ALA A 228 13.35 -1.75 15.91
C ALA A 228 12.78 -3.12 15.57
N PHE A 229 11.46 -3.21 15.44
CA PHE A 229 10.77 -4.43 15.08
C PHE A 229 10.09 -4.27 13.72
N PHE A 230 10.16 -5.31 12.91
CA PHE A 230 9.44 -5.43 11.65
C PHE A 230 8.81 -6.81 11.57
N ALA A 231 7.48 -6.86 11.40
CA ALA A 231 6.75 -8.11 11.21
C ALA A 231 6.28 -8.20 9.76
N THR A 232 6.42 -9.37 9.15
CA THR A 232 6.04 -9.56 7.73
C THR A 232 4.55 -9.77 7.53
N ASN A 233 3.71 -9.78 8.57
CA ASN A 233 2.28 -10.04 8.46
C ASN A 233 1.46 -9.09 9.35
N ASP A 234 0.34 -8.62 8.80
CA ASP A 234 -0.54 -7.64 9.43
C ASP A 234 -1.16 -8.10 10.76
N ALA A 235 -1.41 -9.40 10.92
CA ALA A 235 -1.93 -9.95 12.17
C ALA A 235 -0.95 -9.72 13.35
N HIS A 236 0.34 -9.59 13.09
CA HIS A 236 1.35 -9.31 14.11
C HIS A 236 1.51 -7.80 14.38
N THR A 237 1.05 -6.93 13.48
CA THR A 237 1.29 -5.48 13.56
C THR A 237 0.58 -4.83 14.74
N GLU A 238 -0.72 -5.09 14.93
CA GLU A 238 -1.47 -4.55 16.07
C GLU A 238 -0.86 -4.89 17.45
N PRO A 239 -0.62 -6.17 17.80
CA PRO A 239 -0.02 -6.50 19.09
C PRO A 239 1.40 -5.95 19.23
N LEU A 240 2.16 -5.84 18.13
CA LEU A 240 3.49 -5.24 18.14
C LEU A 240 3.42 -3.75 18.46
N LEU A 241 2.55 -2.99 17.78
CA LEU A 241 2.34 -1.56 18.03
C LEU A 241 1.88 -1.31 19.46
N LYS A 242 0.98 -2.15 19.98
CA LYS A 242 0.52 -2.06 21.37
C LYS A 242 1.70 -2.17 22.34
N ARG A 243 2.50 -3.23 22.22
CA ARG A 243 3.67 -3.45 23.08
C ARG A 243 4.72 -2.37 22.93
N ILE A 244 4.98 -1.88 21.72
CA ILE A 244 5.93 -0.80 21.51
C ILE A 244 5.45 0.51 22.18
N SER A 245 4.15 0.77 22.14
CA SER A 245 3.57 1.94 22.80
C SER A 245 3.69 1.87 24.33
N GLU A 246 3.53 0.67 24.92
CA GLU A 246 3.53 0.43 26.37
C GLU A 246 4.94 0.26 26.96
N ASP A 247 5.79 -0.53 26.29
CA ASP A 247 7.00 -1.09 26.88
C ASP A 247 8.31 -0.50 26.31
N GLY A 248 8.28 0.08 25.09
CA GLY A 248 9.46 0.64 24.42
C GLY A 248 9.81 -0.04 23.09
N GLY A 249 10.96 0.31 22.51
CA GLY A 249 11.34 -0.12 21.16
C GLY A 249 10.85 0.82 20.07
N TYR A 250 11.12 0.44 18.83
CA TYR A 250 10.83 1.23 17.62
C TYR A 250 10.02 0.42 16.60
N PHE A 251 9.11 1.10 15.92
CA PHE A 251 8.35 0.60 14.77
C PHE A 251 8.49 1.61 13.63
N VAL A 252 9.02 1.22 12.49
CA VAL A 252 9.28 2.16 11.38
C VAL A 252 8.05 2.28 10.49
N GLU A 253 7.53 1.15 10.02
CA GLU A 253 6.36 1.04 9.14
C GLU A 253 5.91 -0.43 9.08
N ALA A 254 4.66 -0.67 8.68
CA ALA A 254 4.10 -2.01 8.49
C ALA A 254 4.56 -2.66 7.16
N ASP A 255 4.28 -3.94 6.97
CA ASP A 255 4.49 -4.63 5.69
C ASP A 255 3.75 -3.93 4.55
N LEU A 256 2.46 -3.67 4.77
CA LEU A 256 1.62 -2.79 3.95
C LEU A 256 1.32 -1.50 4.74
N PRO A 257 2.07 -0.40 4.51
CA PRO A 257 1.99 0.77 5.36
C PRO A 257 0.66 1.52 5.23
N SER A 258 0.04 1.79 6.38
CA SER A 258 -1.13 2.65 6.51
C SER A 258 -1.26 3.17 7.95
N PRO A 259 -1.70 4.41 8.18
CA PRO A 259 -2.06 4.88 9.52
C PRO A 259 -3.21 4.10 10.16
N THR A 260 -4.04 3.40 9.38
CA THR A 260 -5.11 2.53 9.88
C THR A 260 -4.63 1.10 10.14
N MET A 261 -3.42 0.74 9.72
CA MET A 261 -2.86 -0.60 9.93
C MET A 261 -2.40 -0.79 11.38
N GLY A 262 -3.18 -1.54 12.16
CA GLY A 262 -2.90 -1.94 13.55
C GLY A 262 -2.97 -0.84 14.60
N TYR A 263 -2.68 0.43 14.27
CA TYR A 263 -2.76 1.56 15.20
C TYR A 263 -4.13 1.71 15.88
N PRO A 264 -5.28 1.59 15.18
CA PRO A 264 -6.57 1.80 15.81
C PRO A 264 -6.87 0.79 16.91
N GLY A 265 -6.65 -0.49 16.65
CA GLY A 265 -6.83 -1.54 17.65
C GLY A 265 -5.81 -1.44 18.78
N ALA A 266 -4.53 -1.23 18.45
CA ALA A 266 -3.44 -1.13 19.42
C ALA A 266 -3.63 0.00 20.44
N LEU A 267 -4.16 1.14 19.96
CA LEU A 267 -4.24 2.37 20.75
C LEU A 267 -5.67 2.75 21.16
N GLY A 268 -6.68 1.96 20.76
CA GLY A 268 -8.08 2.22 21.05
C GLY A 268 -8.66 3.42 20.30
N ILE A 269 -8.12 3.74 19.13
CA ILE A 269 -8.58 4.88 18.31
C ILE A 269 -9.84 4.47 17.56
N LYS A 270 -10.83 5.35 17.58
CA LYS A 270 -12.05 5.24 16.77
C LYS A 270 -12.13 6.43 15.84
N PHE A 271 -12.30 6.19 14.55
CA PHE A 271 -12.52 7.25 13.58
C PHE A 271 -14.00 7.56 13.43
N THR A 272 -14.34 8.84 13.34
CA THR A 272 -15.69 9.30 12.97
C THR A 272 -15.92 9.09 11.47
N GLU A 273 -17.18 9.14 11.02
CA GLU A 273 -17.49 9.01 9.60
C GLU A 273 -16.83 10.10 8.73
N ASP A 274 -16.63 11.31 9.25
CA ASP A 274 -15.94 12.41 8.54
C ASP A 274 -14.39 12.32 8.57
N GLU A 275 -13.85 11.39 9.35
CA GLU A 275 -12.42 11.07 9.39
C GLU A 275 -12.08 9.90 8.45
N LYS A 276 -12.99 8.96 8.22
CA LYS A 276 -12.76 7.81 7.33
C LYS A 276 -12.41 8.27 5.91
N GLY A 277 -11.30 7.76 5.37
CA GLY A 277 -10.75 8.18 4.08
C GLY A 277 -10.11 9.58 4.05
N ASN A 278 -10.13 10.32 5.17
CA ASN A 278 -9.44 11.61 5.31
C ASN A 278 -8.07 11.40 5.95
N TRP A 279 -7.07 11.04 5.13
CA TRP A 279 -5.72 10.69 5.59
C TRP A 279 -5.04 11.76 6.46
N PRO A 280 -5.12 13.08 6.16
CA PRO A 280 -4.59 14.09 7.06
C PRO A 280 -5.22 14.06 8.48
N LYS A 281 -6.55 13.87 8.58
CA LYS A 281 -7.22 13.75 9.89
C LYS A 281 -6.87 12.45 10.60
N ILE A 282 -6.86 11.33 9.86
CA ILE A 282 -6.48 10.01 10.38
C ILE A 282 -5.07 10.07 10.96
N LEU A 283 -4.10 10.51 10.16
CA LEU A 283 -2.70 10.62 10.56
C LEU A 283 -2.54 11.50 11.80
N LYS A 284 -3.17 12.67 11.80
CA LYS A 284 -3.12 13.58 12.95
C LYS A 284 -3.65 12.92 14.23
N LYS A 285 -4.77 12.20 14.15
CA LYS A 285 -5.37 11.54 15.32
C LYS A 285 -4.50 10.40 15.84
N VAL A 286 -3.88 9.62 14.94
CA VAL A 286 -2.91 8.58 15.31
C VAL A 286 -1.69 9.21 15.97
N GLU A 287 -1.14 10.27 15.39
CA GLU A 287 0.01 11.00 15.91
C GLU A 287 -0.27 11.57 17.32
N ASP A 288 -1.38 12.28 17.49
CA ASP A 288 -1.78 12.86 18.78
C ASP A 288 -1.89 11.76 19.86
N THR A 289 -2.44 10.59 19.50
CA THR A 289 -2.57 9.44 20.41
C THR A 289 -1.21 8.83 20.77
N VAL A 290 -0.31 8.68 19.80
CA VAL A 290 1.05 8.17 20.02
C VAL A 290 1.87 9.14 20.88
N VAL A 291 1.76 10.44 20.63
CA VAL A 291 2.41 11.48 21.44
C VAL A 291 1.86 11.46 22.87
N ALA A 292 0.55 11.38 23.06
CA ALA A 292 -0.08 11.33 24.38
C ALA A 292 0.35 10.09 25.20
N LYS A 293 0.69 8.98 24.53
CA LYS A 293 1.24 7.76 25.15
C LYS A 293 2.75 7.81 25.39
N GLY A 294 3.43 8.92 25.08
CA GLY A 294 4.89 9.04 25.27
C GLY A 294 5.70 8.21 24.26
N ALA A 295 5.13 7.89 23.10
CA ALA A 295 5.78 7.11 22.05
C ALA A 295 6.23 7.96 20.84
N ALA A 296 6.21 9.29 20.98
CA ALA A 296 6.71 10.23 19.98
C ALA A 296 8.13 9.86 19.52
N GLY A 297 8.35 9.86 18.20
CA GLY A 297 9.65 9.56 17.60
C GLY A 297 10.03 8.08 17.54
N ARG A 298 9.19 7.17 18.07
CA ARG A 298 9.44 5.73 18.11
C ARG A 298 8.56 4.90 17.18
N MET A 299 7.48 5.48 16.67
CA MET A 299 6.49 4.78 15.85
C MET A 299 6.29 5.55 14.55
N GLY A 300 6.36 4.87 13.42
CA GLY A 300 6.21 5.44 12.09
C GLY A 300 5.24 4.67 11.20
N THR A 301 4.93 5.28 10.07
CA THR A 301 3.99 4.77 9.07
C THR A 301 4.24 5.48 7.73
N TRP A 302 3.44 5.18 6.72
CA TRP A 302 3.23 6.10 5.60
C TRP A 302 2.04 7.00 5.93
N ALA A 303 2.12 8.29 5.59
CA ALA A 303 1.08 9.28 5.88
C ALA A 303 -0.25 8.95 5.20
N TYR A 304 -0.19 8.25 4.07
CA TYR A 304 -1.33 7.78 3.31
C TYR A 304 -1.22 6.27 3.09
N SER A 305 -2.34 5.55 3.19
CA SER A 305 -2.40 4.13 2.89
C SER A 305 -2.01 3.83 1.44
N TYR A 306 -1.17 2.83 1.24
CA TYR A 306 -0.74 2.40 -0.08
C TYR A 306 -1.92 2.00 -0.96
N ASN A 307 -2.73 1.02 -0.54
CA ASN A 307 -3.79 0.47 -1.40
C ASN A 307 -4.93 1.48 -1.64
N PHE A 308 -5.29 2.29 -0.64
CA PHE A 308 -6.29 3.34 -0.84
C PHE A 308 -5.85 4.34 -1.91
N ILE A 309 -4.60 4.82 -1.83
CA ILE A 309 -4.07 5.77 -2.80
C ILE A 309 -3.87 5.10 -4.16
N SER A 310 -3.39 3.86 -4.19
CA SER A 310 -3.19 3.10 -5.44
C SER A 310 -4.50 3.00 -6.24
N ALA A 311 -5.62 2.71 -5.58
CA ALA A 311 -6.92 2.68 -6.25
C ALA A 311 -7.23 4.00 -6.98
N ILE A 312 -7.02 5.14 -6.32
CA ILE A 312 -7.38 6.45 -6.87
C ILE A 312 -6.34 6.93 -7.89
N ALA A 313 -5.04 6.79 -7.57
CA ALA A 313 -3.94 7.24 -8.40
C ALA A 313 -3.84 6.45 -9.71
N LEU A 314 -4.04 5.12 -9.68
CA LEU A 314 -4.08 4.31 -10.89
C LEU A 314 -5.33 4.59 -11.72
N GLY A 315 -6.46 4.89 -11.07
CA GLY A 315 -7.67 5.37 -11.75
C GLY A 315 -7.44 6.70 -12.48
N ASP A 316 -6.73 7.64 -11.86
CA ASP A 316 -6.35 8.90 -12.50
C ASP A 316 -5.32 8.69 -13.63
N HIS A 317 -4.30 7.85 -13.41
CA HIS A 317 -3.27 7.56 -14.41
C HIS A 317 -3.88 6.89 -15.66
N VAL A 318 -4.74 5.88 -15.50
CA VAL A 318 -5.34 5.22 -16.68
C VAL A 318 -6.29 6.14 -17.45
N ARG A 319 -6.90 7.12 -16.76
CA ARG A 319 -7.64 8.18 -17.46
C ARG A 319 -6.72 9.04 -18.30
N LYS A 320 -5.55 9.44 -17.80
CA LYS A 320 -4.58 10.19 -18.59
C LYS A 320 -4.10 9.38 -19.80
N VAL A 321 -3.87 8.08 -19.63
CA VAL A 321 -3.54 7.16 -20.75
C VAL A 321 -4.66 7.16 -21.81
N ILE A 322 -5.92 7.03 -21.40
CA ILE A 322 -7.06 6.97 -22.33
C ILE A 322 -7.36 8.33 -22.98
N GLU A 323 -7.34 9.43 -22.21
CA GLU A 323 -7.76 10.76 -22.65
C GLU A 323 -6.65 11.52 -23.39
N ASN A 324 -5.40 11.35 -22.97
CA ASN A 324 -4.25 12.10 -23.47
C ASN A 324 -3.27 11.24 -24.29
N GLY A 325 -3.41 9.91 -24.28
CA GLY A 325 -2.50 9.00 -24.97
C GLY A 325 -1.14 8.88 -24.28
N GLU A 326 -1.06 9.08 -22.97
CA GLU A 326 0.15 8.81 -22.18
C GLU A 326 0.51 7.32 -22.23
N ASP A 327 1.79 7.00 -22.08
CA ASP A 327 2.22 5.60 -21.99
C ASP A 327 1.75 5.02 -20.65
N VAL A 328 1.13 3.83 -20.68
CA VAL A 328 0.67 3.12 -19.49
C VAL A 328 1.82 2.76 -18.53
N THR A 329 3.05 2.76 -19.04
CA THR A 329 4.26 2.52 -18.26
C THR A 329 5.05 3.80 -17.97
N ASP A 330 4.52 4.99 -18.23
CA ASP A 330 5.20 6.25 -17.89
C ASP A 330 5.29 6.44 -16.37
N PHE A 331 6.47 6.16 -15.82
CA PHE A 331 6.74 6.27 -14.39
C PHE A 331 6.49 7.67 -13.82
N ASP A 332 6.86 8.72 -14.56
CA ASP A 332 6.69 10.10 -14.08
C ASP A 332 5.19 10.44 -14.00
N SER A 333 4.38 10.00 -14.97
CA SER A 333 2.92 10.14 -14.92
C SER A 333 2.30 9.37 -13.77
N ILE A 334 2.74 8.13 -13.53
CA ILE A 334 2.28 7.31 -12.40
C ILE A 334 2.57 8.05 -11.10
N VAL A 335 3.82 8.46 -10.86
CA VAL A 335 4.23 9.16 -9.63
C VAL A 335 3.52 10.51 -9.49
N GLU A 336 3.27 11.24 -10.57
CA GLU A 336 2.47 12.46 -10.56
C GLU A 336 1.06 12.20 -10.04
N SER A 337 0.40 11.14 -10.52
CA SER A 337 -0.94 10.75 -10.06
C SER A 337 -0.95 10.34 -8.57
N TYR A 338 0.08 9.66 -8.07
CA TYR A 338 0.21 9.40 -6.62
C TYR A 338 0.36 10.71 -5.83
N ASN A 339 1.29 11.59 -6.24
CA ASN A 339 1.54 12.86 -5.57
C ASN A 339 0.32 13.79 -5.54
N LYS A 340 -0.51 13.77 -6.61
CA LYS A 340 -1.76 14.54 -6.70
C LYS A 340 -2.73 14.25 -5.56
N PHE A 341 -2.79 13.00 -5.09
CA PHE A 341 -3.72 12.57 -4.03
C PHE A 341 -3.07 12.47 -2.65
N THR A 342 -1.76 12.73 -2.53
CA THR A 342 -1.02 12.66 -1.26
C THR A 342 -0.27 13.96 -0.97
N PRO A 343 -0.97 15.09 -0.78
CA PRO A 343 -0.31 16.37 -0.56
C PRO A 343 0.63 16.32 0.65
N GLY A 344 1.87 16.77 0.43
CA GLY A 344 2.92 16.80 1.44
C GLY A 344 3.70 15.48 1.62
N ALA A 345 3.20 14.36 1.10
CA ALA A 345 4.01 13.15 0.97
C ALA A 345 4.78 13.18 -0.36
N LYS A 346 5.90 12.49 -0.40
CA LYS A 346 6.66 12.20 -1.62
C LYS A 346 6.59 10.70 -1.90
N TRP A 347 6.51 10.36 -3.18
CA TRP A 347 6.63 9.00 -3.68
C TRP A 347 7.89 8.85 -4.53
N SER A 348 8.44 7.65 -4.52
CA SER A 348 9.54 7.21 -5.37
C SER A 348 9.37 5.71 -5.65
N GLY A 349 10.23 5.16 -6.49
CA GLY A 349 10.13 3.77 -6.91
C GLY A 349 11.18 3.40 -7.93
N SER A 350 11.13 2.15 -8.37
CA SER A 350 11.98 1.60 -9.42
C SER A 350 11.29 0.42 -10.07
N ASN A 351 11.75 0.01 -11.25
CA ASN A 351 11.27 -1.21 -11.88
C ASN A 351 11.67 -2.45 -11.06
N TYR A 352 10.80 -3.46 -11.07
CA TYR A 352 11.15 -4.78 -10.56
C TYR A 352 12.25 -5.40 -11.42
N THR A 353 13.30 -5.90 -10.78
CA THR A 353 14.33 -6.74 -11.40
C THR A 353 14.19 -8.16 -10.87
N ASP A 354 13.96 -9.12 -11.77
CA ASP A 354 13.75 -10.52 -11.42
C ASP A 354 15.02 -11.19 -10.86
N VAL A 355 14.88 -12.46 -10.45
CA VAL A 355 15.98 -13.26 -9.90
C VAL A 355 17.12 -13.53 -10.89
N ASN A 356 16.90 -13.30 -12.19
CA ASN A 356 17.89 -13.43 -13.25
C ASN A 356 18.58 -12.09 -13.58
N GLY A 357 18.14 -10.99 -12.96
CA GLY A 357 18.68 -9.66 -13.22
C GLY A 357 18.01 -8.96 -14.41
N VAL A 358 16.84 -9.42 -14.85
CA VAL A 358 16.08 -8.79 -15.92
C VAL A 358 15.09 -7.80 -15.32
N GLU A 359 15.22 -6.54 -15.71
CA GLU A 359 14.28 -5.48 -15.36
C GLU A 359 12.96 -5.67 -16.14
N LYS A 360 11.83 -5.43 -15.47
CA LYS A 360 10.49 -5.49 -16.08
C LYS A 360 9.96 -4.07 -16.27
N ASP A 361 9.89 -3.65 -17.53
CA ASP A 361 9.52 -2.27 -17.91
C ASP A 361 8.09 -1.88 -17.45
N ASN A 362 7.19 -2.86 -17.30
CA ASN A 362 5.81 -2.63 -16.88
C ASN A 362 5.54 -2.91 -15.39
N PHE A 363 6.57 -3.21 -14.59
CA PHE A 363 6.39 -3.54 -13.17
C PHE A 363 7.14 -2.53 -12.30
N TYR A 364 6.40 -1.64 -11.66
CA TYR A 364 6.95 -0.66 -10.73
C TYR A 364 6.78 -1.06 -9.26
N LEU A 365 7.88 -0.95 -8.53
CA LEU A 365 7.96 -1.03 -7.09
C LEU A 365 7.94 0.39 -6.52
N LEU A 366 6.93 0.73 -5.71
CA LEU A 366 6.66 2.09 -5.23
C LEU A 366 6.83 2.20 -3.71
N TYR A 367 7.27 3.35 -3.24
CA TYR A 367 7.32 3.65 -1.81
C TYR A 367 7.06 5.12 -1.51
N GLN A 368 6.42 5.37 -0.37
CA GLN A 368 6.21 6.70 0.18
C GLN A 368 7.33 7.03 1.18
N ASP A 369 7.57 8.32 1.41
CA ASP A 369 8.44 8.74 2.50
C ASP A 369 7.89 8.29 3.88
N THR A 370 8.76 7.75 4.72
CA THR A 370 8.42 7.31 6.08
C THR A 370 8.09 8.53 6.94
N TYR A 371 6.88 8.54 7.51
CA TYR A 371 6.43 9.52 8.48
C TYR A 371 6.60 8.97 9.90
N VAL A 372 7.42 9.62 10.73
CA VAL A 372 7.57 9.27 12.13
C VAL A 372 6.66 10.13 12.99
N LEU A 373 5.75 9.50 13.72
CA LEU A 373 4.74 10.16 14.54
C LEU A 373 5.42 10.98 15.65
N GLY A 374 5.12 12.27 15.71
CA GLY A 374 5.76 13.25 16.60
C GLY A 374 7.08 13.82 16.08
N LYS A 375 7.49 13.49 14.85
CA LYS A 375 8.68 14.06 14.18
C LYS A 375 8.41 14.54 12.75
N GLY A 376 7.50 13.90 12.03
CA GLY A 376 7.23 14.18 10.61
C GLY A 376 8.00 13.25 9.66
N TYR A 377 8.07 13.65 8.40
CA TYR A 377 8.75 12.92 7.33
C TYR A 377 10.27 12.81 7.56
N LEU A 378 10.82 11.62 7.31
CA LEU A 378 12.26 11.34 7.43
C LEU A 378 13.08 11.65 6.16
N ASN A 379 12.43 12.04 5.07
CA ASN A 379 13.04 12.28 3.76
C ASN A 379 13.80 11.05 3.26
N MET A 380 13.22 9.86 3.45
CA MET A 380 13.75 8.59 2.98
C MET A 380 13.63 8.43 1.46
N THR A 381 12.72 9.16 0.82
CA THR A 381 12.64 9.25 -0.65
C THR A 381 13.82 9.99 -1.27
N ASP A 382 14.48 10.87 -0.52
CA ASP A 382 15.69 11.56 -0.97
C ASP A 382 16.96 10.68 -0.80
N GLU A 383 16.85 9.49 -0.20
CA GLU A 383 17.96 8.57 0.00
C GLU A 383 18.23 7.73 -1.26
N LYS A 384 19.47 7.79 -1.76
CA LYS A 384 19.91 6.90 -2.84
C LYS A 384 20.17 5.50 -2.29
N VAL A 385 19.33 4.53 -2.67
CA VAL A 385 19.54 3.11 -2.35
C VAL A 385 20.76 2.59 -3.13
N PRO A 386 21.80 2.07 -2.44
CA PRO A 386 22.97 1.53 -3.13
C PRO A 386 22.63 0.35 -4.05
N GLU A 387 23.14 0.37 -5.28
CA GLU A 387 22.88 -0.65 -6.32
C GLU A 387 23.13 -2.09 -5.88
N LYS A 388 24.06 -2.30 -4.93
CA LYS A 388 24.36 -3.63 -4.40
C LYS A 388 23.15 -4.33 -3.79
N TYR A 389 22.21 -3.58 -3.19
CA TYR A 389 21.04 -4.17 -2.53
C TYR A 389 20.05 -4.74 -3.53
N PHE A 390 19.92 -4.14 -4.72
CA PHE A 390 19.08 -4.68 -5.78
C PHE A 390 19.63 -5.99 -6.37
N LYS A 391 20.88 -6.36 -6.08
CA LYS A 391 21.49 -7.63 -6.54
C LYS A 391 21.37 -8.76 -5.52
N ILE A 392 20.86 -8.48 -4.32
CA ILE A 392 20.62 -9.47 -3.28
C ILE A 392 19.34 -10.23 -3.64
N LYS A 393 19.39 -11.56 -3.47
CA LYS A 393 18.28 -12.49 -3.72
C LYS A 393 17.70 -12.97 -2.40
#